data_AF-A0AAU9XXI1-F1
#
_entry.id   AF-A0AAU9XXI1-F1
#
_cell.length_a   1.000
_cell.length_b   1.000
_cell.length_c   1.000
_cell.angle_alpha   90.00
_cell.angle_beta   90.00
_cell.angle_gamma   90.00
#
_symmetry.space_group_name_H-M   'P 1'
#
loop_
_entity.id
_entity.type
_entity.pdbx_description
1 polymer ?
#
loop_
_entity_poly.entity_id
_entity_poly.type
_entity_poly.pdbx_seq_one_letter_code
_entity_poly.pdbx_strand_id
1 'polypeptide(L)'
;RRATIQGPLKKLDIDEGSIAQRVRELNEQRSSSRYSKQKSALELEFINFLGNLSVPKSLSSALPSDVIAFLVWKDGKGRTRVHRQDCHTWGGNAGLDCECPKRLAFGTIDSLIGKLRAIFAESGRGAEWQSLLGVGNPASCRSVKNYLTADLLQVKVSDVLRFSDNSGLLFNHVWTKSLRSGDANVFAFKRGSNPMICPVRGLEMYFDVCKLLRINLAPGFLFRSISKSGGVCFSHLESSAAQARLSFYVSALVGKLSSSHLTVHGFRSGAAVSLALRSVSLSEIMDHIGWKSSKTALYYIKFKQVVNPAGAAAKLADLPLQAGQDYKHQDHLVGFSQAFS
;
A
#
# COMPACT_ATOMS: atom_id res chain seq x y z
N ARG A 1 26.26 -19.78 16.15
CA ARG A 1 27.25 -19.85 15.04
C ARG A 1 26.49 -19.65 13.73
N ARG A 2 26.71 -18.54 13.01
CA ARG A 2 26.06 -18.28 11.70
C ARG A 2 26.53 -19.34 10.72
N ALA A 3 25.60 -20.05 10.08
CA ALA A 3 25.92 -20.93 8.97
C ALA A 3 26.31 -20.07 7.76
N THR A 4 27.55 -20.22 7.32
CA THR A 4 28.07 -19.61 6.10
C THR A 4 27.27 -20.17 4.92
N ILE A 5 26.59 -19.30 4.16
CA ILE A 5 25.91 -19.70 2.93
C ILE A 5 27.01 -19.96 1.89
N GLN A 6 27.52 -21.19 1.82
CA GLN A 6 28.40 -21.67 0.76
C GLN A 6 27.55 -22.47 -0.24
N GLY A 7 26.86 -21.75 -1.11
CA GLY A 7 26.35 -22.28 -2.37
C GLY A 7 26.87 -21.39 -3.50
N PRO A 8 27.19 -21.93 -4.69
CA PRO A 8 27.66 -21.10 -5.79
C PRO A 8 26.60 -20.05 -6.12
N LEU A 9 26.98 -18.77 -6.02
CA LEU A 9 26.13 -17.66 -6.43
C LEU A 9 25.75 -17.89 -7.90
N LYS A 10 24.45 -18.01 -8.18
CA LYS A 10 23.97 -18.06 -9.57
C LYS A 10 24.46 -16.79 -10.27
N LYS A 11 25.33 -16.96 -11.26
CA LYS A 11 25.83 -15.85 -12.07
C LYS A 11 24.66 -15.30 -12.87
N LEU A 12 24.17 -14.14 -12.47
CA LEU A 12 23.16 -13.40 -13.22
C LEU A 12 23.88 -12.68 -14.35
N ASP A 13 23.32 -12.74 -15.55
CA ASP A 13 23.74 -11.89 -16.66
C ASP A 13 23.19 -10.49 -16.40
N ILE A 14 24.04 -9.61 -15.86
CA ILE A 14 23.68 -8.24 -15.47
C ILE A 14 24.30 -7.31 -16.49
N ASP A 15 23.47 -6.70 -17.32
CA ASP A 15 23.88 -5.59 -18.17
C ASP A 15 23.98 -4.31 -17.33
N GLU A 16 25.13 -4.14 -16.69
CA GLU A 16 25.44 -2.96 -15.88
C GLU A 16 25.42 -1.68 -16.71
N GLY A 17 25.69 -1.76 -18.02
CA GLY A 17 25.67 -0.62 -18.94
C GLY A 17 24.27 -0.07 -19.15
N SER A 18 23.31 -0.94 -19.48
CA SER A 18 21.88 -0.59 -19.61
C SER A 18 21.30 -0.07 -18.30
N ILE A 19 21.66 -0.67 -17.17
CA ILE A 19 21.26 -0.20 -15.84
C ILE A 19 21.80 1.22 -15.58
N ALA A 20 23.10 1.44 -15.81
CA ALA A 20 23.72 2.75 -15.59
C ALA A 20 23.11 3.83 -16.50
N GLN A 21 22.84 3.50 -17.77
CA GLN A 21 22.14 4.39 -18.69
C GLN A 21 20.75 4.76 -18.18
N ARG A 22 19.95 3.77 -17.78
CA ARG A 22 18.60 4.03 -17.28
C ARG A 22 18.60 4.85 -15.98
N VAL A 23 19.58 4.64 -15.10
CA VAL A 23 19.76 5.45 -13.89
C VAL A 23 20.09 6.91 -14.24
N ARG A 24 20.93 7.16 -15.25
CA ARG A 24 21.22 8.52 -15.73
C ARG A 24 19.98 9.21 -16.28
N GLU A 25 19.23 8.56 -17.17
CA GLU A 25 17.98 9.09 -17.73
C GLU A 25 16.96 9.44 -16.63
N LEU A 26 16.82 8.58 -15.61
CA LEU A 26 15.93 8.84 -14.48
C LEU A 26 16.39 10.04 -13.64
N ASN A 27 17.70 10.23 -13.48
CA ASN A 27 18.26 11.40 -12.80
C ASN A 27 18.05 12.69 -13.60
N GLU A 28 18.20 12.65 -14.92
CA GLU A 28 17.92 13.77 -15.83
C GLU A 28 16.43 14.16 -15.85
N GLN A 29 15.53 13.17 -15.85
CA GLN A 29 14.09 13.43 -15.70
C GLN A 29 13.77 14.08 -14.35
N ARG A 30 14.46 13.67 -13.28
CA ARG A 30 14.34 14.26 -11.93
C ARG A 30 14.92 15.66 -11.85
N SER A 31 15.90 16.03 -12.68
CA SER A 31 16.44 17.39 -12.77
C SER A 31 15.73 18.29 -13.78
N SER A 32 14.63 17.83 -14.39
CA SER A 32 13.85 18.64 -15.33
C SER A 32 13.46 20.01 -14.75
N SER A 33 13.49 21.05 -15.59
CA SER A 33 13.25 22.44 -15.15
C SER A 33 11.88 22.61 -14.46
N ARG A 34 10.88 21.81 -14.88
CA ARG A 34 9.55 21.78 -14.26
C ARG A 34 9.55 21.22 -12.86
N TYR A 35 10.23 20.10 -12.61
CA TYR A 35 10.33 19.52 -11.27
C TYR A 35 11.10 20.46 -10.34
N SER A 36 12.21 21.03 -10.82
CA SER A 36 13.01 22.00 -10.06
C SER A 36 12.18 23.22 -9.64
N LYS A 37 11.46 23.85 -10.57
CA LYS A 37 10.55 24.98 -10.27
C LYS A 37 9.47 24.63 -9.24
N GLN A 38 8.84 23.45 -9.37
CA GLN A 38 7.84 22.98 -8.41
C GLN A 38 8.43 22.74 -7.02
N LYS A 39 9.66 22.23 -6.93
CA LYS A 39 10.35 21.99 -5.67
C LYS A 39 10.72 23.30 -4.98
N SER A 40 11.30 24.26 -5.70
CA SER A 40 11.66 25.57 -5.15
C SER A 40 10.44 26.36 -4.67
N ALA A 41 9.32 26.33 -5.42
CA ALA A 41 8.08 26.95 -4.97
C ALA A 41 7.51 26.27 -3.70
N LEU A 42 7.59 24.94 -3.62
CA LEU A 42 7.17 24.19 -2.44
C LEU A 42 8.04 24.49 -1.22
N GLU A 43 9.35 24.63 -1.43
CA GLU A 43 10.31 24.96 -0.38
C GLU A 43 10.02 26.34 0.22
N LEU A 44 9.82 27.36 -0.61
CA LEU A 44 9.42 28.70 -0.16
C LEU A 44 8.09 28.67 0.61
N GLU A 45 7.09 27.95 0.10
CA GLU A 45 5.80 27.82 0.76
C GLU A 45 5.93 27.13 2.12
N PHE A 46 6.77 26.09 2.22
CA PHE A 46 7.00 25.37 3.46
C PHE A 46 7.78 26.21 4.48
N ILE A 47 8.82 26.94 4.06
CA ILE A 47 9.55 27.88 4.93
C ILE A 47 8.60 28.96 5.45
N ASN A 48 7.79 29.54 4.57
CA ASN A 48 6.80 30.53 4.97
C ASN A 48 5.78 29.95 5.97
N PHE A 49 5.31 28.72 5.76
CA PHE A 49 4.46 28.03 6.71
C PHE A 49 5.12 27.87 8.09
N LEU A 50 6.37 27.39 8.12
CA LEU A 50 7.12 27.20 9.38
C LEU A 50 7.35 28.53 10.12
N GLY A 51 7.60 29.62 9.39
CA GLY A 51 7.78 30.96 9.97
C GLY A 51 6.50 31.56 10.57
N ASN A 52 5.32 31.10 10.14
CA ASN A 52 4.02 31.56 10.63
C ASN A 52 3.41 30.64 11.71
N LEU A 53 4.14 29.63 12.17
CA LEU A 53 3.73 28.85 13.34
C LEU A 53 3.80 29.73 14.60
N SER A 54 3.03 29.38 15.63
CA SER A 54 3.06 30.07 16.94
C SER A 54 4.45 30.17 17.54
N VAL A 55 5.30 29.16 17.27
CA VAL A 55 6.74 29.21 17.47
C VAL A 55 7.39 29.07 16.09
N PRO A 56 7.97 30.16 15.53
CA PRO A 56 8.59 30.13 14.22
C PRO A 56 9.72 29.10 14.13
N LYS A 57 9.77 28.36 13.02
CA LYS A 57 10.77 27.35 12.76
C LYS A 57 11.43 27.54 11.39
N SER A 58 12.61 26.96 11.24
CA SER A 58 13.34 26.84 9.98
C SER A 58 13.42 25.37 9.52
N LEU A 59 13.93 25.15 8.30
CA LEU A 59 14.22 23.80 7.79
C LEU A 59 15.18 23.01 8.72
N SER A 60 16.11 23.68 9.39
CA SER A 60 17.06 23.01 10.30
C SER A 60 16.38 22.50 11.58
N SER A 61 15.39 23.25 12.08
CA SER A 61 14.64 22.94 13.31
C SER A 61 13.34 22.15 13.10
N ALA A 62 12.90 21.96 11.86
CA ALA A 62 11.62 21.31 11.57
C ALA A 62 11.57 19.86 12.07
N LEU A 63 10.43 19.47 12.64
CA LEU A 63 10.13 18.14 13.15
C LEU A 63 9.14 17.41 12.22
N PRO A 64 8.99 16.07 12.35
CA PRO A 64 7.98 15.32 11.62
C PRO A 64 6.55 15.85 11.84
N SER A 65 6.24 16.35 13.03
CA SER A 65 4.95 16.98 13.34
C SER A 65 4.70 18.24 12.52
N ASP A 66 5.73 19.04 12.25
CA ASP A 66 5.62 20.26 11.45
C ASP A 66 5.39 19.91 9.97
N VAL A 67 6.03 18.85 9.48
CA VAL A 67 5.78 18.29 8.15
C VAL A 67 4.34 17.81 8.02
N ILE A 68 3.82 17.08 9.02
CA ILE A 68 2.42 16.63 9.03
C ILE A 68 1.47 17.83 9.06
N ALA A 69 1.71 18.83 9.92
CA ALA A 69 0.90 20.03 10.01
C ALA A 69 0.84 20.79 8.67
N PHE A 70 1.98 20.91 7.98
CA PHE A 70 2.03 21.50 6.64
C PHE A 70 1.22 20.70 5.63
N LEU A 71 1.32 19.37 5.64
CA LEU A 71 0.54 18.52 4.74
C LEU A 71 -0.96 18.64 5.00
N VAL A 72 -1.39 18.74 6.27
CA VAL A 72 -2.81 18.97 6.64
C VAL A 72 -3.29 20.33 6.16
N TRP A 73 -2.51 21.38 6.38
CA TRP A 73 -2.80 22.73 5.91
C TRP A 73 -2.94 22.79 4.38
N LYS A 74 -2.01 22.13 3.68
CA LYS A 74 -1.99 22.03 2.22
C LYS A 74 -3.17 21.20 1.69
N ASP A 75 -3.56 20.14 2.41
CA ASP A 75 -4.70 19.31 2.07
C ASP A 75 -6.00 20.11 2.10
N GLY A 76 -6.17 21.04 3.04
CA GLY A 76 -7.32 21.95 3.10
C GLY A 76 -7.51 22.86 1.88
N LYS A 77 -6.46 23.06 1.06
CA LYS A 77 -6.50 23.88 -0.17
C LYS A 77 -6.74 23.06 -1.44
N GLY A 78 -7.05 21.77 -1.30
CA GLY A 78 -7.30 20.93 -2.46
C GLY A 78 -8.58 21.25 -3.21
N ARG A 79 -8.76 20.63 -4.38
CA ARG A 79 -9.94 20.85 -5.26
C ARG A 79 -10.92 19.69 -5.26
N THR A 80 -10.54 18.54 -4.70
CA THR A 80 -11.37 17.34 -4.67
C THR A 80 -12.37 17.43 -3.52
N ARG A 81 -13.68 17.44 -3.78
CA ARG A 81 -14.68 17.39 -2.71
C ARG A 81 -14.69 15.99 -2.08
N VAL A 82 -14.61 15.93 -0.76
CA VAL A 82 -14.75 14.70 0.03
C VAL A 82 -16.12 14.74 0.66
N HIS A 83 -17.08 14.09 -0.01
CA HIS A 83 -18.45 14.05 0.48
C HIS A 83 -18.52 13.31 1.82
N ARG A 84 -19.42 13.74 2.69
CA ARG A 84 -19.80 12.98 3.89
C ARG A 84 -20.93 12.01 3.51
N GLN A 85 -21.09 10.92 4.27
CA GLN A 85 -22.06 9.87 3.94
C GLN A 85 -23.53 10.36 3.94
N ASP A 86 -23.80 11.44 4.66
CA ASP A 86 -25.08 12.16 4.74
C ASP A 86 -25.22 13.28 3.68
N CYS A 87 -24.25 13.44 2.78
CA CYS A 87 -24.28 14.49 1.78
C CYS A 87 -25.24 14.15 0.61
N HIS A 88 -26.16 15.06 0.32
CA HIS A 88 -27.16 14.95 -0.76
C HIS A 88 -26.56 14.82 -2.17
N THR A 89 -25.31 15.21 -2.37
CA THR A 89 -24.60 15.11 -3.68
C THR A 89 -23.74 13.86 -3.81
N TRP A 90 -23.78 12.95 -2.83
CA TRP A 90 -23.02 11.70 -2.85
C TRP A 90 -23.37 10.84 -4.08
N GLY A 91 -22.37 10.24 -4.74
CA GLY A 91 -22.60 9.32 -5.87
C GLY A 91 -22.71 9.94 -7.27
N GLY A 92 -22.41 11.24 -7.44
CA GLY A 92 -22.17 11.82 -8.78
C GLY A 92 -23.27 12.72 -9.35
N ASN A 93 -24.20 13.22 -8.53
CA ASN A 93 -25.14 14.26 -8.97
C ASN A 93 -24.43 15.62 -9.09
N ALA A 94 -23.78 15.83 -10.24
CA ALA A 94 -22.84 16.91 -10.52
C ALA A 94 -23.46 18.33 -10.61
N GLY A 95 -24.76 18.50 -10.31
CA GLY A 95 -25.48 19.76 -10.50
C GLY A 95 -25.76 20.58 -9.24
N LEU A 96 -25.52 20.04 -8.04
CA LEU A 96 -25.84 20.71 -6.78
C LEU A 96 -24.56 21.00 -5.97
N ASP A 97 -24.47 22.21 -5.42
CA ASP A 97 -23.37 22.57 -4.53
C ASP A 97 -23.53 21.93 -3.16
N CYS A 98 -22.40 21.53 -2.56
CA CYS A 98 -22.35 21.04 -1.18
C CYS A 98 -21.15 21.62 -0.44
N GLU A 99 -21.31 21.76 0.87
CA GLU A 99 -20.28 22.29 1.79
C GLU A 99 -19.25 21.25 2.21
N CYS A 100 -19.16 20.13 1.48
CA CYS A 100 -18.24 19.07 1.81
C CYS A 100 -16.78 19.52 1.67
N PRO A 101 -15.89 19.09 2.60
CA PRO A 101 -14.52 19.54 2.64
C PRO A 101 -13.78 19.23 1.32
N LYS A 102 -13.04 20.21 0.80
CA LYS A 102 -12.14 19.98 -0.33
C LYS A 102 -10.76 19.53 0.17
N ARG A 103 -10.18 18.54 -0.50
CA ARG A 103 -8.90 17.89 -0.17
C ARG A 103 -8.04 17.70 -1.42
N LEU A 104 -6.73 17.51 -1.24
CA LEU A 104 -5.82 17.24 -2.37
C LEU A 104 -6.07 15.83 -2.93
N ALA A 105 -5.46 15.51 -4.08
CA ALA A 105 -5.41 14.15 -4.58
C ALA A 105 -4.26 13.35 -3.94
N PHE A 106 -4.39 12.02 -3.88
CA PHE A 106 -3.41 11.14 -3.21
C PHE A 106 -2.00 11.25 -3.79
N GLY A 107 -1.90 11.11 -5.11
CA GLY A 107 -0.62 11.26 -5.80
C GLY A 107 0.00 12.64 -5.57
N THR A 108 -0.81 13.67 -5.29
CA THR A 108 -0.30 14.99 -4.92
C THR A 108 0.37 14.97 -3.56
N ILE A 109 -0.24 14.39 -2.52
CA ILE A 109 0.38 14.31 -1.19
C ILE A 109 1.65 13.47 -1.21
N ASP A 110 1.64 12.30 -1.86
CA ASP A 110 2.84 11.46 -1.99
C ASP A 110 3.97 12.17 -2.74
N SER A 111 3.64 12.89 -3.81
CA SER A 111 4.59 13.75 -4.53
C SER A 111 5.15 14.88 -3.65
N LEU A 112 4.31 15.51 -2.82
CA LEU A 112 4.75 16.55 -1.89
C LEU A 112 5.72 16.00 -0.84
N ILE A 113 5.44 14.84 -0.26
CA ILE A 113 6.35 14.19 0.70
C ILE A 113 7.67 13.84 0.02
N GLY A 114 7.63 13.32 -1.21
CA GLY A 114 8.84 13.06 -2.00
C GLY A 114 9.70 14.30 -2.22
N LYS A 115 9.07 15.42 -2.59
CA LYS A 115 9.75 16.71 -2.76
C LYS A 115 10.30 17.27 -1.45
N LEU A 116 9.54 17.20 -0.36
CA LEU A 116 10.00 17.62 0.98
C LEU A 116 11.22 16.82 1.44
N ARG A 117 11.26 15.50 1.20
CA ARG A 117 12.45 14.69 1.46
C ARG A 117 13.68 15.22 0.71
N ALA A 118 13.51 15.57 -0.57
CA ALA A 118 14.59 16.13 -1.38
C ALA A 118 15.03 17.51 -0.88
N ILE A 119 14.08 18.39 -0.53
CA ILE A 119 14.36 19.72 0.06
C ILE A 119 15.19 19.58 1.34
N PHE A 120 14.79 18.70 2.26
CA PHE A 120 15.57 18.44 3.48
C PHE A 120 16.95 17.85 3.18
N ALA A 121 17.07 16.99 2.17
CA ALA A 121 18.36 16.42 1.80
C ALA A 121 19.33 17.51 1.29
N GLU A 122 18.84 18.43 0.45
CA GLU A 122 19.62 19.56 -0.06
C GLU A 122 19.95 20.59 1.04
N SER A 123 19.11 20.70 2.07
CA SER A 123 19.39 21.51 3.26
C SER A 123 20.30 20.82 4.30
N GLY A 124 21.04 19.77 3.91
CA GLY A 124 21.96 19.03 4.78
C GLY A 124 21.31 18.03 5.74
N ARG A 125 19.99 17.82 5.66
CA ARG A 125 19.23 16.86 6.50
C ARG A 125 18.80 15.63 5.70
N GLY A 126 19.74 15.02 4.97
CA GLY A 126 19.48 13.84 4.13
C GLY A 126 19.41 12.50 4.87
N ALA A 127 19.97 12.43 6.09
CA ALA A 127 20.06 11.21 6.88
C ALA A 127 18.70 10.68 7.35
N GLU A 128 18.66 9.41 7.75
CA GLU A 128 17.45 8.83 8.36
C GLU A 128 17.04 9.59 9.63
N TRP A 129 15.73 9.71 9.85
CA TRP A 129 15.19 10.37 11.04
C TRP A 129 15.49 9.58 12.31
N GLN A 130 16.11 10.22 13.29
CA GLN A 130 16.40 9.64 14.60
C GLN A 130 15.54 10.31 15.67
N SER A 131 14.43 9.66 16.06
CA SER A 131 13.43 10.23 16.97
C SER A 131 13.97 10.63 18.34
N LEU A 132 14.97 9.92 18.87
CA LEU A 132 15.56 10.21 20.18
C LEU A 132 16.42 11.49 20.18
N LEU A 133 17.04 11.81 19.05
CA LEU A 133 17.94 12.94 18.91
C LEU A 133 17.28 14.14 18.21
N GLY A 134 16.12 13.94 17.58
CA GLY A 134 15.43 14.99 16.83
C GLY A 134 16.17 15.42 15.55
N VAL A 135 17.07 14.58 15.04
CA VAL A 135 17.93 14.88 13.88
C VAL A 135 17.65 13.95 12.70
N GLY A 136 18.16 14.33 11.52
CA GLY A 136 17.90 13.64 10.25
C GLY A 136 16.77 14.28 9.45
N ASN A 137 16.24 13.55 8.46
CA ASN A 137 15.21 14.03 7.54
C ASN A 137 13.79 13.82 8.11
N PRO A 138 13.09 14.87 8.57
CA PRO A 138 11.78 14.71 9.19
C PRO A 138 10.72 14.16 8.21
N ALA A 139 10.84 14.44 6.90
CA ALA A 139 9.93 13.90 5.87
C ALA A 139 10.18 12.41 5.55
N SER A 140 11.32 11.86 6.01
CA SER A 140 11.60 10.41 5.98
C SER A 140 11.11 9.70 7.25
N CYS A 141 10.62 10.43 8.25
CA CYS A 141 10.11 9.83 9.47
C CYS A 141 8.91 8.92 9.18
N ARG A 142 8.82 7.82 9.93
CA ARG A 142 7.75 6.84 9.78
C ARG A 142 6.37 7.42 10.05
N SER A 143 6.24 8.42 10.93
CA SER A 143 4.98 9.13 11.18
C SER A 143 4.49 9.90 9.95
N VAL A 144 5.40 10.55 9.20
CA VAL A 144 5.08 11.23 7.92
C VAL A 144 4.71 10.22 6.84
N LYS A 145 5.36 9.05 6.82
CA LYS A 145 4.95 7.95 5.94
C LYS A 145 3.57 7.40 6.31
N ASN A 146 3.28 7.30 7.61
CA ASN A 146 2.01 6.79 8.12
C ASN A 146 0.85 7.76 7.85
N TYR A 147 1.12 9.06 7.64
CA TYR A 147 0.11 10.02 7.17
C TYR A 147 -0.56 9.59 5.85
N LEU A 148 0.12 8.77 5.03
CA LEU A 148 -0.42 8.20 3.79
C LEU A 148 -1.04 6.81 3.95
N THR A 149 -0.95 6.19 5.13
CA THR A 149 -1.41 4.81 5.34
C THR A 149 -2.62 4.79 6.26
N ALA A 150 -3.81 4.61 5.68
CA ALA A 150 -4.90 3.98 6.41
C ALA A 150 -4.51 2.52 6.66
N ASP A 151 -4.29 2.19 7.92
CA ASP A 151 -3.84 0.87 8.36
C ASP A 151 -5.03 0.10 8.94
N LEU A 152 -5.16 -1.20 8.67
CA LEU A 152 -6.14 -2.08 9.32
C LEU A 152 -6.04 -2.00 10.85
N LEU A 153 -4.88 -1.62 11.37
CA LEU A 153 -4.65 -1.38 12.78
C LEU A 153 -5.46 -0.19 13.35
N GLN A 154 -5.99 0.70 12.51
CA GLN A 154 -6.85 1.83 12.89
C GLN A 154 -8.35 1.48 12.96
N VAL A 155 -8.74 0.24 12.64
CA VAL A 155 -10.14 -0.20 12.75
C VAL A 155 -10.67 0.05 14.16
N LYS A 156 -11.82 0.71 14.28
CA LYS A 156 -12.56 0.80 15.55
C LYS A 156 -13.49 -0.40 15.70
N VAL A 157 -13.80 -0.74 16.95
CA VAL A 157 -14.76 -1.81 17.24
C VAL A 157 -16.14 -1.51 16.64
N SER A 158 -16.55 -0.23 16.61
CA SER A 158 -17.78 0.23 15.99
C SER A 158 -17.85 0.01 14.48
N ASP A 159 -16.70 -0.15 13.83
CA ASP A 159 -16.60 -0.29 12.38
C ASP A 159 -16.77 -1.75 11.95
N VAL A 160 -16.83 -2.68 12.90
CA VAL A 160 -17.00 -4.12 12.65
C VAL A 160 -18.42 -4.52 12.99
N LEU A 161 -19.20 -4.82 11.95
CA LEU A 161 -20.58 -5.26 12.05
C LEU A 161 -20.65 -6.77 11.81
N ARG A 162 -21.69 -7.42 12.35
CA ARG A 162 -21.98 -8.83 12.11
C ARG A 162 -23.13 -8.95 11.12
N PHE A 163 -23.04 -9.89 10.18
CA PHE A 163 -24.20 -10.21 9.34
C PHE A 163 -25.34 -10.80 10.17
N SER A 164 -26.58 -10.52 9.77
CA SER A 164 -27.78 -10.95 10.49
C SER A 164 -27.89 -12.47 10.63
N ASP A 165 -27.41 -13.21 9.64
CA ASP A 165 -27.35 -14.67 9.60
C ASP A 165 -26.09 -15.26 10.27
N ASN A 166 -25.24 -14.42 10.87
CA ASN A 166 -23.97 -14.79 11.48
C ASN A 166 -22.95 -15.47 10.50
N SER A 167 -23.16 -15.33 9.20
CA SER A 167 -22.31 -15.91 8.16
C SER A 167 -20.97 -15.18 7.99
N GLY A 168 -20.78 -14.04 8.65
CA GLY A 168 -19.58 -13.25 8.51
C GLY A 168 -19.55 -11.95 9.32
N LEU A 169 -18.46 -11.22 9.14
CA LEU A 169 -18.24 -9.88 9.67
C LEU A 169 -18.06 -8.90 8.52
N LEU A 170 -18.64 -7.72 8.67
CA LEU A 170 -18.54 -6.61 7.74
C LEU A 170 -17.67 -5.53 8.37
N PHE A 171 -16.64 -5.09 7.66
CA PHE A 171 -15.77 -4.00 8.08
C PHE A 171 -16.18 -2.77 7.30
N ASN A 172 -16.83 -1.83 7.98
CA ASN A 172 -17.12 -0.50 7.47
C ASN A 172 -15.91 0.42 7.73
N HIS A 173 -14.76 0.05 7.18
CA HIS A 173 -13.54 0.80 7.40
C HIS A 173 -13.29 1.75 6.23
N VAL A 174 -13.10 3.03 6.50
CA VAL A 174 -12.57 3.97 5.51
C VAL A 174 -11.10 3.64 5.27
N TRP A 175 -10.78 2.76 4.30
CA TRP A 175 -9.43 2.75 3.74
C TRP A 175 -9.15 4.17 3.19
N THR A 176 -7.88 4.61 3.07
CA THR A 176 -7.34 4.94 1.75
C THR A 176 -5.85 5.26 1.55
N LYS A 177 -5.32 4.57 0.51
CA LYS A 177 -4.24 4.96 -0.42
C LYS A 177 -4.78 5.44 -1.79
N SER A 178 -6.09 5.25 -2.12
CA SER A 178 -6.60 5.45 -3.50
C SER A 178 -8.08 5.86 -3.68
N LEU A 179 -8.83 6.16 -2.63
CA LEU A 179 -10.30 6.33 -2.67
C LEU A 179 -10.66 7.57 -1.85
N ARG A 180 -10.19 8.72 -2.33
CA ARG A 180 -10.56 10.04 -1.78
C ARG A 180 -12.00 10.46 -2.17
N SER A 181 -12.82 9.47 -2.56
CA SER A 181 -14.22 9.60 -2.99
C SER A 181 -15.20 9.67 -1.80
N GLY A 182 -14.73 9.36 -0.59
CA GLY A 182 -15.58 9.26 0.59
C GLY A 182 -16.16 7.86 0.78
N ASP A 183 -16.22 7.01 -0.26
CA ASP A 183 -16.78 5.66 -0.18
C ASP A 183 -16.30 4.87 1.05
N ALA A 184 -17.26 4.44 1.87
CA ALA A 184 -17.05 3.39 2.85
C ALA A 184 -16.44 2.18 2.14
N ASN A 185 -15.18 1.82 2.45
CA ASN A 185 -14.60 0.59 1.95
C ASN A 185 -15.14 -0.56 2.78
N VAL A 186 -16.37 -0.92 2.47
CA VAL A 186 -17.05 -2.05 3.08
C VAL A 186 -16.45 -3.32 2.50
N PHE A 187 -15.78 -4.11 3.34
CA PHE A 187 -15.35 -5.46 2.96
C PHE A 187 -15.82 -6.47 4.00
N ALA A 188 -16.03 -7.70 3.57
CA ALA A 188 -16.58 -8.74 4.41
C ALA A 188 -15.61 -9.91 4.58
N PHE A 189 -15.58 -10.44 5.80
CA PHE A 189 -15.00 -11.75 6.08
C PHE A 189 -16.13 -12.77 6.19
N LYS A 190 -16.14 -13.74 5.28
CA LYS A 190 -17.01 -14.90 5.38
C LYS A 190 -16.50 -15.83 6.48
N ARG A 191 -17.43 -16.39 7.26
CA ARG A 191 -17.15 -17.47 8.20
C ARG A 191 -16.77 -18.72 7.41
N GLY A 192 -15.51 -19.13 7.55
CA GLY A 192 -14.96 -20.32 6.92
C GLY A 192 -15.30 -21.58 7.72
N SER A 193 -15.40 -22.71 7.01
CA SER A 193 -15.60 -24.04 7.62
C SER A 193 -14.36 -24.51 8.38
N ASN A 194 -13.15 -24.15 7.94
CA ASN A 194 -11.91 -24.46 8.65
C ASN A 194 -11.68 -23.48 9.81
N PRO A 195 -11.80 -23.93 11.07
CA PRO A 195 -11.71 -23.03 12.21
C PRO A 195 -10.31 -22.46 12.47
N MET A 196 -9.25 -23.16 12.02
CA MET A 196 -7.86 -22.77 12.29
C MET A 196 -7.40 -21.54 11.51
N ILE A 197 -8.02 -21.28 10.37
CA ILE A 197 -7.66 -20.16 9.47
C ILE A 197 -8.83 -19.20 9.24
N CYS A 198 -9.96 -19.40 9.93
CA CYS A 198 -11.13 -18.57 9.76
C CYS A 198 -10.93 -17.21 10.44
N PRO A 199 -10.87 -16.09 9.69
CA PRO A 199 -10.64 -14.76 10.27
C PRO A 199 -11.77 -14.34 11.22
N VAL A 200 -13.02 -14.73 10.94
CA VAL A 200 -14.16 -14.47 11.83
C VAL A 200 -13.96 -15.12 13.20
N ARG A 201 -13.63 -16.42 13.22
CA ARG A 201 -13.37 -17.13 14.49
C ARG A 201 -12.12 -16.60 15.20
N GLY A 202 -11.08 -16.24 14.46
CA GLY A 202 -9.88 -15.63 15.03
C GLY A 202 -10.17 -14.30 15.75
N LEU A 203 -11.04 -13.47 15.17
CA LEU A 203 -11.48 -12.21 15.79
C LEU A 203 -12.39 -12.43 16.99
N GLU A 204 -13.28 -13.42 16.94
CA GLU A 204 -14.11 -13.82 18.08
C GLU A 204 -13.24 -14.27 19.26
N MET A 205 -12.30 -15.18 18.99
CA MET A 205 -11.34 -15.64 20.00
C MET A 205 -10.52 -14.48 20.58
N TYR A 206 -10.07 -13.55 19.73
CA TYR A 206 -9.39 -12.34 20.20
C TYR A 206 -10.27 -11.53 21.16
N PHE A 207 -11.54 -11.32 20.80
CA PHE A 207 -12.48 -10.56 21.62
C PHE A 207 -12.76 -11.26 22.96
N ASP A 208 -12.92 -12.58 22.94
CA ASP A 208 -13.16 -13.38 24.15
C ASP A 208 -11.95 -13.39 25.08
N VAL A 209 -10.73 -13.49 24.53
CA VAL A 209 -9.49 -13.34 25.31
C VAL A 209 -9.41 -11.94 25.93
N CYS A 210 -9.75 -10.87 25.19
CA CYS A 210 -9.79 -9.52 25.75
C CYS A 210 -10.79 -9.41 26.91
N LYS A 211 -11.98 -10.02 26.81
CA LYS A 211 -12.95 -10.06 27.93
C LYS A 211 -12.41 -10.79 29.15
N LEU A 212 -11.78 -11.96 28.95
CA LEU A 212 -11.19 -12.73 30.04
C LEU A 212 -10.08 -11.94 30.76
N LEU A 213 -9.33 -11.15 30.01
CA LEU A 213 -8.31 -10.23 30.53
C LEU A 213 -8.87 -8.90 31.05
N ARG A 214 -10.21 -8.75 31.09
CA ARG A 214 -10.93 -7.52 31.50
C ARG A 214 -10.53 -6.28 30.70
N ILE A 215 -10.14 -6.46 29.44
CA ILE A 215 -9.83 -5.37 28.50
C ILE A 215 -11.12 -5.00 27.75
N ASN A 216 -11.68 -3.84 28.06
CA ASN A 216 -12.80 -3.32 27.30
C ASN A 216 -12.32 -2.62 26.02
N LEU A 217 -12.61 -3.24 24.86
CA LEU A 217 -12.23 -2.71 23.54
C LEU A 217 -13.16 -1.57 23.06
N ALA A 218 -14.40 -1.50 23.55
CA ALA A 218 -15.36 -0.48 23.16
C ALA A 218 -15.52 0.62 24.23
N PRO A 219 -15.66 1.89 23.85
CA PRO A 219 -15.44 2.46 22.52
C PRO A 219 -13.93 2.58 22.23
N GLY A 220 -13.47 2.26 21.02
CA GLY A 220 -12.06 2.44 20.67
C GLY A 220 -11.55 1.56 19.54
N PHE A 221 -10.23 1.51 19.41
CA PHE A 221 -9.54 0.69 18.41
C PHE A 221 -9.65 -0.80 18.74
N LEU A 222 -9.87 -1.61 17.70
CA LEU A 222 -9.91 -3.06 17.78
C LEU A 222 -8.53 -3.62 18.16
N PHE A 223 -7.47 -3.13 17.53
CA PHE A 223 -6.09 -3.55 17.81
C PHE A 223 -5.37 -2.46 18.60
N ARG A 224 -5.10 -2.71 19.88
CA ARG A 224 -4.49 -1.73 20.80
C ARG A 224 -2.99 -1.94 21.00
N SER A 225 -2.27 -0.84 21.22
CA SER A 225 -0.85 -0.90 21.60
C SER A 225 -0.68 -1.36 23.05
N ILE A 226 0.52 -1.84 23.37
CA ILE A 226 0.90 -2.27 24.73
C ILE A 226 2.05 -1.36 25.20
N SER A 227 1.97 -0.86 26.42
CA SER A 227 3.02 -0.08 27.06
C SER A 227 4.25 -0.95 27.37
N LYS A 228 5.38 -0.33 27.69
CA LYS A 228 6.59 -1.05 28.13
C LYS A 228 6.36 -1.87 29.40
N SER A 229 5.41 -1.48 30.24
CA SER A 229 5.01 -2.20 31.46
C SER A 229 4.00 -3.33 31.20
N GLY A 230 3.64 -3.60 29.94
CA GLY A 230 2.67 -4.64 29.59
C GLY A 230 1.19 -4.21 29.65
N GLY A 231 0.92 -2.94 29.97
CA GLY A 231 -0.45 -2.40 30.02
C GLY A 231 -1.02 -2.13 28.63
N VAL A 232 -2.30 -2.42 28.42
CA VAL A 232 -2.98 -2.12 27.15
C VAL A 232 -3.38 -0.65 27.10
N CYS A 233 -2.93 0.06 26.06
CA CYS A 233 -3.22 1.48 25.87
C CYS A 233 -4.49 1.71 25.06
N PHE A 234 -5.05 2.92 25.12
CA PHE A 234 -6.20 3.31 24.28
C PHE A 234 -5.83 3.63 22.83
N SER A 235 -4.53 3.76 22.52
CA SER A 235 -4.02 3.97 21.17
C SER A 235 -4.03 2.69 20.34
N HIS A 236 -4.16 2.84 19.02
CA HIS A 236 -4.03 1.74 18.07
C HIS A 236 -2.65 1.09 18.08
N LEU A 237 -2.57 -0.15 17.60
CA LEU A 237 -1.31 -0.84 17.33
C LEU A 237 -0.56 -0.17 16.17
N GLU A 238 0.74 0.07 16.32
CA GLU A 238 1.54 0.64 15.24
C GLU A 238 2.00 -0.42 14.23
N SER A 239 2.19 -0.03 12.97
CA SER A 239 2.69 -0.91 11.90
C SER A 239 4.07 -1.50 12.21
N SER A 240 4.92 -0.77 12.92
CA SER A 240 6.23 -1.22 13.44
C SER A 240 6.05 -2.35 14.44
N ALA A 241 5.14 -2.19 15.38
CA ALA A 241 4.82 -3.18 16.40
C ALA A 241 4.17 -4.44 15.80
N ALA A 242 3.27 -4.28 14.81
CA ALA A 242 2.69 -5.41 14.08
C ALA A 242 3.76 -6.19 13.30
N GLN A 243 4.68 -5.50 12.63
CA GLN A 243 5.80 -6.12 11.93
C GLN A 243 6.73 -6.86 12.92
N ALA A 244 7.05 -6.26 14.07
CA ALA A 244 7.89 -6.90 15.09
C ALA A 244 7.23 -8.17 15.66
N ARG A 245 5.91 -8.14 15.92
CA ARG A 245 5.15 -9.33 16.35
C ARG A 245 5.18 -10.43 15.29
N LEU A 246 4.98 -10.09 14.02
CA LEU A 246 5.10 -11.05 12.93
C LEU A 246 6.49 -11.71 12.92
N SER A 247 7.55 -10.90 12.96
CA SER A 247 8.92 -11.40 13.00
C SER A 247 9.15 -12.34 14.19
N PHE A 248 8.65 -11.99 15.38
CA PHE A 248 8.74 -12.85 16.57
C PHE A 248 8.07 -14.22 16.35
N TYR A 249 6.82 -14.26 15.88
CA TYR A 249 6.14 -15.52 15.62
C TYR A 249 6.81 -16.35 14.53
N VAL A 250 7.29 -15.71 13.46
CA VAL A 250 8.00 -16.40 12.38
C VAL A 250 9.31 -17.01 12.86
N SER A 251 10.04 -16.31 13.73
CA SER A 251 11.26 -16.86 14.36
C SER A 251 10.97 -18.02 15.33
N ALA A 252 9.79 -18.02 15.98
CA ALA A 252 9.38 -19.08 16.90
C ALA A 252 8.87 -20.34 16.18
N LEU A 253 8.44 -20.23 14.91
CA LEU A 253 8.09 -21.40 14.10
C LEU A 253 9.36 -22.18 13.77
N VAL A 254 9.40 -23.47 14.11
CA VAL A 254 10.52 -24.37 13.79
C VAL A 254 10.37 -24.86 12.35
N GLY A 255 11.36 -24.60 11.48
CA GLY A 255 11.43 -25.19 10.13
C GLY A 255 11.72 -24.19 8.99
N LYS A 256 11.15 -24.44 7.80
CA LYS A 256 11.47 -23.71 6.55
C LYS A 256 11.14 -22.20 6.57
N LEU A 257 10.36 -21.73 7.54
CA LEU A 257 9.96 -20.33 7.66
C LEU A 257 10.83 -19.52 8.63
N SER A 258 11.62 -20.15 9.51
CA SER A 258 12.38 -19.46 10.56
C SER A 258 13.43 -18.48 10.03
N SER A 259 13.91 -18.69 8.80
CA SER A 259 14.89 -17.84 8.09
C SER A 259 14.24 -16.86 7.10
N SER A 260 12.91 -16.86 6.98
CA SER A 260 12.20 -16.03 6.00
C SER A 260 11.90 -14.64 6.56
N HIS A 261 12.35 -13.59 5.87
CA HIS A 261 11.99 -12.21 6.21
C HIS A 261 10.58 -11.88 5.68
N LEU A 262 9.55 -12.30 6.42
CA LEU A 262 8.17 -11.96 6.10
C LEU A 262 7.81 -10.54 6.53
N THR A 263 7.10 -9.83 5.67
CA THR A 263 6.58 -8.49 5.98
C THR A 263 5.07 -8.51 6.05
N VAL A 264 4.48 -7.63 6.87
CA VAL A 264 3.03 -7.45 6.93
C VAL A 264 2.47 -7.11 5.55
N HIS A 265 3.20 -6.30 4.76
CA HIS A 265 2.83 -5.99 3.39
C HIS A 265 2.85 -7.23 2.47
N GLY A 266 3.72 -8.19 2.75
CA GLY A 266 3.84 -9.45 2.00
C GLY A 266 2.57 -10.29 2.02
N PHE A 267 1.72 -10.18 3.04
CA PHE A 267 0.43 -10.89 3.08
C PHE A 267 -0.49 -10.50 1.92
N ARG A 268 -0.47 -9.23 1.50
CA ARG A 268 -1.29 -8.75 0.38
C ARG A 268 -0.89 -9.44 -0.93
N SER A 269 0.41 -9.52 -1.20
CA SER A 269 0.92 -10.21 -2.39
C SER A 269 0.73 -11.72 -2.27
N GLY A 270 0.96 -12.30 -1.08
CA GLY A 270 0.74 -13.72 -0.81
C GLY A 270 -0.72 -14.15 -1.04
N ALA A 271 -1.68 -13.35 -0.58
CA ALA A 271 -3.10 -13.59 -0.83
C ALA A 271 -3.43 -13.57 -2.32
N ALA A 272 -2.91 -12.59 -3.07
CA ALA A 272 -3.09 -12.52 -4.52
C ALA A 272 -2.53 -13.76 -5.24
N VAL A 273 -1.35 -14.23 -4.81
CA VAL A 273 -0.75 -15.48 -5.33
C VAL A 273 -1.62 -16.69 -4.99
N SER A 274 -2.10 -16.83 -3.76
CA SER A 274 -2.97 -17.93 -3.36
C SER A 274 -4.28 -17.96 -4.15
N LEU A 275 -4.90 -16.80 -4.39
CA LEU A 275 -6.11 -16.70 -5.21
C LEU A 275 -5.83 -17.09 -6.67
N ALA A 276 -4.70 -16.64 -7.22
CA ALA A 276 -4.30 -16.99 -8.58
C ALA A 276 -4.03 -18.50 -8.72
N LEU A 277 -3.42 -19.14 -7.70
CA LEU A 277 -3.25 -20.61 -7.63
C LEU A 277 -4.57 -21.38 -7.52
N ARG A 278 -5.65 -20.72 -7.09
CA ARG A 278 -7.01 -21.27 -7.09
C ARG A 278 -7.81 -20.88 -8.34
N SER A 279 -7.12 -20.42 -9.38
CA SER A 279 -7.70 -20.03 -10.67
C SER A 279 -8.78 -18.94 -10.59
N VAL A 280 -8.73 -18.09 -9.56
CA VAL A 280 -9.58 -16.90 -9.49
C VAL A 280 -9.16 -15.93 -10.61
N SER A 281 -10.13 -15.29 -11.26
CA SER A 281 -9.83 -14.40 -12.39
C SER A 281 -8.99 -13.19 -11.97
N LEU A 282 -8.17 -12.66 -12.89
CA LEU A 282 -7.33 -11.50 -12.60
C LEU A 282 -8.15 -10.28 -12.17
N SER A 283 -9.34 -10.09 -12.74
CA SER A 283 -10.28 -9.02 -12.36
C SER A 283 -10.77 -9.18 -10.92
N GLU A 284 -11.22 -10.38 -10.53
CA GLU A 284 -11.68 -10.62 -9.15
C GLU A 284 -10.54 -10.49 -8.14
N ILE A 285 -9.32 -10.92 -8.49
CA ILE A 285 -8.13 -10.71 -7.64
C ILE A 285 -7.84 -9.21 -7.52
N MET A 286 -7.89 -8.47 -8.62
CA MET A 286 -7.67 -7.02 -8.63
C MET A 286 -8.69 -6.29 -7.76
N ASP A 287 -9.97 -6.65 -7.86
CA ASP A 287 -11.03 -6.08 -7.05
C ASP A 287 -10.86 -6.44 -5.57
N HIS A 288 -10.62 -7.71 -5.26
CA HIS A 288 -10.39 -8.20 -3.89
C HIS A 288 -9.19 -7.52 -3.21
N ILE A 289 -8.08 -7.35 -3.94
CA ILE A 289 -6.85 -6.77 -3.41
C ILE A 289 -6.88 -5.24 -3.49
N GLY A 290 -7.77 -4.63 -4.28
CA GLY A 290 -7.83 -3.19 -4.53
C GLY A 290 -6.73 -2.66 -5.44
N TRP A 291 -6.33 -3.43 -6.46
CA TRP A 291 -5.42 -2.97 -7.52
C TRP A 291 -6.21 -2.47 -8.73
N LYS A 292 -5.97 -1.22 -9.13
CA LYS A 292 -6.67 -0.60 -10.28
C LYS A 292 -6.02 -0.88 -11.64
N SER A 293 -4.85 -1.52 -11.65
CA SER A 293 -4.10 -1.80 -12.87
C SER A 293 -3.67 -3.25 -12.92
N SER A 294 -3.96 -3.90 -14.05
CA SER A 294 -3.50 -5.25 -14.36
C SER A 294 -1.98 -5.35 -14.37
N LYS A 295 -1.27 -4.28 -14.81
CA LYS A 295 0.19 -4.21 -14.76
C LYS A 295 0.72 -4.34 -13.33
N THR A 296 0.11 -3.62 -12.38
CA THR A 296 0.48 -3.71 -10.96
C THR A 296 0.17 -5.09 -10.39
N ALA A 297 -0.99 -5.65 -10.72
CA ALA A 297 -1.39 -6.97 -10.25
C ALA A 297 -0.43 -8.06 -10.74
N LEU A 298 -0.13 -8.08 -12.04
CA LEU A 298 0.81 -9.05 -12.64
C LEU A 298 2.23 -8.92 -12.09
N TYR A 299 2.68 -7.69 -11.80
CA TYR A 299 3.97 -7.43 -11.16
C TYR A 299 4.07 -8.07 -9.77
N TYR A 300 3.02 -7.97 -8.95
CA TYR A 300 3.02 -8.49 -7.58
C TYR A 300 2.71 -9.99 -7.49
N ILE A 301 1.78 -10.50 -8.30
CA ILE A 301 1.47 -11.93 -8.35
C ILE A 301 2.69 -12.70 -8.88
N LYS A 302 3.51 -12.08 -9.75
CA LYS A 302 4.63 -12.73 -10.44
C LYS A 302 4.21 -14.08 -11.03
N PHE A 303 2.98 -14.15 -11.57
CA PHE A 303 2.32 -15.42 -11.90
C PHE A 303 3.17 -16.34 -12.79
N LYS A 304 3.88 -15.76 -13.79
CA LYS A 304 4.84 -16.47 -14.64
C LYS A 304 5.98 -17.19 -13.88
N GLN A 305 6.36 -16.70 -12.71
CA GLN A 305 7.40 -17.29 -11.85
C GLN A 305 6.83 -18.27 -10.81
N VAL A 306 5.56 -18.11 -10.43
CA VAL A 306 4.91 -18.89 -9.37
C VAL A 306 4.18 -20.12 -9.92
N VAL A 307 3.67 -20.06 -11.16
CA VAL A 307 2.76 -21.07 -11.72
C VAL A 307 3.16 -21.48 -13.13
N ASN A 308 4.45 -21.66 -13.43
CA ASN A 308 4.84 -22.18 -14.74
C ASN A 308 4.80 -23.73 -14.78
N PRO A 309 3.63 -24.33 -15.06
CA PRO A 309 3.59 -25.53 -15.86
C PRO A 309 2.73 -25.39 -17.14
N ALA A 310 2.16 -24.21 -17.44
CA ALA A 310 1.21 -24.03 -18.56
C ALA A 310 1.36 -22.69 -19.31
N GLY A 311 2.55 -22.39 -19.83
CA GLY A 311 2.77 -21.25 -20.74
C GLY A 311 2.18 -21.45 -22.14
N ALA A 312 2.34 -20.47 -23.03
CA ALA A 312 1.98 -20.60 -24.45
C ALA A 312 2.58 -21.86 -25.10
N ALA A 313 3.76 -22.28 -24.63
CA ALA A 313 4.42 -23.53 -25.04
C ALA A 313 3.65 -24.80 -24.66
N ALA A 314 2.98 -24.85 -23.50
CA ALA A 314 2.17 -26.01 -23.10
C ALA A 314 0.86 -26.07 -23.90
N LYS A 315 0.24 -24.90 -24.16
CA LYS A 315 -0.91 -24.82 -25.07
C LYS A 315 -0.56 -25.18 -26.52
N LEU A 316 0.69 -24.93 -26.94
CA LEU A 316 1.22 -25.37 -28.23
C LEU A 316 1.46 -26.89 -28.25
N ALA A 317 1.92 -27.47 -27.13
CA ALA A 317 2.22 -28.89 -27.01
C ALA A 317 0.95 -29.78 -27.03
N ASP A 318 -0.19 -29.24 -26.61
CA ASP A 318 -1.49 -29.93 -26.61
C ASP A 318 -2.29 -29.73 -27.92
N LEU A 319 -1.74 -29.07 -28.94
CA LEU A 319 -2.40 -28.93 -30.24
C LEU A 319 -2.40 -30.29 -30.97
N PRO A 320 -3.53 -30.70 -31.58
CA PRO A 320 -3.57 -31.90 -32.41
C PRO A 320 -2.54 -31.82 -33.55
N LEU A 321 -1.82 -32.91 -33.84
CA LEU A 321 -0.84 -33.00 -34.95
C LEU A 321 -1.41 -32.58 -36.32
N GLN A 322 -2.73 -32.64 -36.49
CA GLN A 322 -3.46 -32.22 -37.69
C GLN A 322 -3.50 -30.70 -37.87
N ALA A 323 -3.31 -29.91 -36.82
CA ALA A 323 -3.30 -28.44 -36.89
C ALA A 323 -2.09 -27.87 -37.65
N GLY A 324 -1.07 -28.68 -37.91
CA GLY A 324 0.11 -28.31 -38.72
C GLY A 324 0.11 -28.83 -40.15
N GLN A 325 -0.93 -29.54 -40.61
CA GLN A 325 -0.91 -30.24 -41.90
C GLN A 325 -1.41 -29.40 -43.09
N ASP A 326 -1.96 -28.20 -42.87
CA ASP A 326 -2.42 -27.32 -43.97
C ASP A 326 -1.97 -25.86 -43.80
N TYR A 327 -0.74 -25.63 -43.35
CA TYR A 327 -0.14 -24.30 -43.45
C TYR A 327 0.41 -24.07 -44.87
N LYS A 328 -0.49 -23.87 -45.85
CA LYS A 328 -0.12 -23.24 -47.11
C LYS A 328 0.18 -21.77 -46.83
N HIS A 329 1.38 -21.34 -47.20
CA HIS A 329 1.88 -19.96 -47.10
C HIS A 329 0.77 -18.95 -47.46
N GLN A 330 0.23 -18.24 -46.46
CA GLN A 330 -0.77 -17.19 -46.67
C GLN A 330 -0.06 -15.89 -47.10
N ASP A 331 0.49 -15.88 -48.31
CA ASP A 331 0.93 -14.64 -48.96
C ASP A 331 -0.24 -13.89 -49.64
N HIS A 332 -1.46 -14.43 -49.55
CA HIS A 332 -2.66 -13.81 -50.08
C HIS A 332 -3.74 -13.76 -48.99
N LEU A 333 -3.88 -12.60 -48.34
CA LEU A 333 -4.97 -12.30 -47.42
C LEU A 333 -6.30 -12.25 -48.20
N VAL A 334 -7.00 -13.39 -48.24
CA VAL A 334 -8.33 -13.48 -48.86
C VAL A 334 -9.31 -12.57 -48.08
N GLY A 335 -9.94 -11.63 -48.78
CA GLY A 335 -10.94 -10.71 -48.23
C GLY A 335 -10.46 -9.27 -47.99
N PHE A 336 -9.21 -8.94 -48.32
CA PHE A 336 -8.68 -7.59 -48.21
C PHE A 336 -8.23 -7.07 -49.59
N SER A 337 -8.69 -5.89 -49.98
CA SER A 337 -8.16 -5.14 -51.12
C SER A 337 -7.21 -4.04 -50.64
N GLN A 338 -6.20 -3.73 -51.45
CA GLN A 338 -5.19 -2.71 -51.14
C GLN A 338 -5.85 -1.34 -51.00
N ALA A 339 -5.61 -0.65 -49.87
CA ALA A 339 -6.34 0.57 -49.53
C ALA A 339 -5.92 1.82 -50.33
N PHE A 340 -4.74 1.77 -50.96
CA PHE A 340 -4.25 2.82 -51.85
C PHE A 340 -3.46 2.14 -52.98
N SER A 341 -3.91 2.37 -54.22
CA SER A 341 -3.22 1.97 -55.44
C SER A 341 -2.23 3.04 -55.90
#